data_AF-A0A453SW12-F1
#
_entry.id   AF-A0A453SW12-F1
#
_cell.length_a   1.000
_cell.length_b   1.000
_cell.length_c   1.000
_cell.angle_alpha   90.00
_cell.angle_beta   90.00
_cell.angle_gamma   90.00
#
_symmetry.space_group_name_H-M   'P 1'
#
loop_
_entity.id
_entity.type
_entity.pdbx_description
1 polymer ?
#
loop_
_entity_poly.entity_id
_entity_poly.type
_entity_poly.pdbx_seq_one_letter_code
_entity_poly.pdbx_strand_id
1 'polypeptide(L)' 'MYGARPVKRWLLKNVMTDLSEMLVSGQIGEGSSVSIDAANDKGLKFEVATKVSDSRRNNPTPQ' A
#
# COMPACT_ATOMS: atom_id res chain seq x y z
N MET A 1 -21.13 -19.88 -16.81
CA MET A 1 -21.34 -19.33 -15.45
C MET A 1 -20.04 -18.66 -15.00
N TYR A 2 -20.04 -17.35 -14.78
CA TYR A 2 -18.84 -16.63 -14.31
C TYR A 2 -18.80 -16.75 -12.79
N GLY A 3 -17.96 -17.65 -12.25
CA GLY A 3 -17.70 -17.77 -10.81
C GLY A 3 -17.04 -16.49 -10.24
N ALA A 4 -16.18 -16.57 -9.23
CA ALA A 4 -15.56 -15.39 -8.60
C ALA A 4 -14.61 -14.54 -9.50
N ARG A 5 -14.54 -14.82 -10.81
CA ARG A 5 -13.76 -14.04 -11.80
C ARG A 5 -14.07 -12.54 -11.76
N PRO A 6 -15.33 -12.06 -11.66
CA PRO A 6 -15.61 -10.64 -11.56
C PRO A 6 -15.01 -10.01 -10.30
N VAL A 7 -15.08 -10.70 -9.16
CA VAL A 7 -14.49 -10.23 -7.89
C VAL A 7 -12.97 -10.13 -8.00
N LYS A 8 -12.31 -11.17 -8.54
CA LYS A 8 -10.86 -11.13 -8.78
C LYS A 8 -10.46 -10.00 -9.72
N ARG A 9 -11.22 -9.78 -10.80
CA ARG A 9 -10.97 -8.68 -11.75
C ARG A 9 -11.13 -7.32 -11.08
N TRP A 10 -12.16 -7.15 -10.26
CA TRP A 10 -12.40 -5.91 -9.54
C TRP A 10 -11.27 -5.62 -8.54
N LEU A 11 -10.81 -6.62 -7.79
CA LEU A 11 -9.69 -6.48 -6.86
C LEU A 11 -8.40 -6.05 -7.59
N LEU A 12 -8.09 -6.70 -8.72
CA LEU A 12 -6.92 -6.33 -9.51
C LEU A 12 -6.99 -4.88 -10.00
N LYS A 13 -8.15 -4.43 -10.47
CA LYS A 13 -8.33 -3.09 -11.04
C LYS A 13 -8.31 -1.97 -9.99
N ASN A 14 -8.86 -2.21 -8.79
CA ASN A 14 -9.10 -1.13 -7.82
C ASN A 14 -8.21 -1.20 -6.57
N VAL A 15 -7.56 -2.34 -6.30
CA VAL A 15 -6.65 -2.48 -5.15
C VAL A 15 -5.22 -2.67 -5.62
N MET A 16 -5.00 -3.64 -6.50
CA MET A 16 -3.63 -3.97 -6.92
C MET A 16 -2.98 -2.84 -7.73
N THR A 17 -3.75 -2.19 -8.61
CA THR A 17 -3.28 -1.04 -9.39
C THR A 17 -2.79 0.09 -8.49
N ASP A 18 -3.63 0.52 -7.53
CA ASP A 18 -3.32 1.66 -6.65
C ASP A 18 -2.12 1.35 -5.74
N LEU A 19 -2.06 0.14 -5.15
CA LEU A 19 -0.90 -0.28 -4.34
C LEU A 19 0.39 -0.31 -5.17
N SER A 20 0.32 -0.72 -6.44
CA SER A 20 1.49 -0.74 -7.32
C SER A 20 1.98 0.68 -7.62
N GLU A 21 1.07 1.62 -7.86
CA GLU A 21 1.41 3.02 -8.07
C GLU A 21 2.02 3.65 -6.81
N MET A 22 1.47 3.36 -5.64
CA MET A 22 2.01 3.82 -4.35
C MET A 22 3.43 3.26 -4.09
N LEU A 23 3.70 2.01 -4.47
CA LEU A 23 5.04 1.42 -4.37
C LEU A 23 6.04 2.10 -5.32
N VAL A 24 5.68 2.25 -6.60
CA VAL A 24 6.57 2.82 -7.62
C VAL A 24 6.85 4.30 -7.36
N SER A 25 5.87 5.03 -6.83
CA SER A 25 6.03 6.43 -6.42
C SER A 25 6.78 6.61 -5.09
N GLY A 26 7.06 5.52 -4.36
CA GLY A 26 7.77 5.56 -3.08
C GLY A 26 6.92 6.01 -1.89
N GLN A 27 5.59 6.12 -2.06
CA GLN A 27 4.66 6.44 -0.96
C GLN A 27 4.58 5.30 0.06
N ILE A 28 4.79 4.07 -0.40
CA ILE A 28 4.92 2.88 0.46
C ILE A 28 6.15 2.09 0.05
N GLY A 29 6.76 1.43 1.02
CA GLY A 29 7.96 0.62 0.84
C GLY A 29 7.94 -0.65 1.67
N GLU A 30 9.05 -1.36 1.69
CA GLU A 30 9.21 -2.56 2.50
C GLU A 30 8.88 -2.28 3.98
N GLY A 31 8.14 -3.21 4.61
CA GLY A 31 7.70 -3.07 6.01
C GLY A 31 6.58 -2.06 6.24
N SER A 32 6.08 -1.37 5.21
CA SER A 32 4.91 -0.50 5.32
C SER A 32 3.62 -1.31 5.50
N SER A 33 2.69 -0.79 6.29
CA SER A 33 1.35 -1.37 6.46
C SER A 33 0.33 -0.41 5.85
N VAL A 34 -0.53 -0.92 4.96
CA VAL A 34 -1.58 -0.12 4.32
C VAL A 34 -2.94 -0.66 4.76
N SER A 35 -3.77 0.19 5.36
CA SER A 35 -5.20 -0.10 5.60
C SER A 35 -6.01 0.33 4.40
N ILE A 36 -6.94 -0.53 3.98
CA ILE A 36 -7.86 -0.25 2.87
C ILE A 36 -9.27 -0.42 3.41
N ASP A 37 -10.00 0.69 3.46
CA ASP A 37 -11.36 0.73 3.96
C ASP A 37 -12.32 1.25 2.90
N ALA A 38 -13.61 0.99 3.09
CA ALA A 38 -14.65 1.59 2.25
C ALA A 38 -14.70 3.10 2.49
N ALA A 39 -14.63 3.89 1.42
CA ALA A 39 -14.87 5.32 1.51
C ALA A 39 -16.39 5.61 1.52
N ASN A 40 -16.78 6.74 2.09
CA ASN A 40 -18.18 7.19 2.12
C ASN A 40 -18.75 7.42 0.70
N ASP A 41 -17.89 7.55 -0.30
CA ASP A 41 -18.19 7.92 -1.68
C ASP A 41 -17.77 6.83 -2.68
N LYS A 42 -18.42 5.66 -2.66
CA LYS A 42 -18.30 4.57 -3.68
C LYS A 42 -16.85 4.09 -4.00
N GLY A 43 -15.85 4.55 -3.26
CA GLY A 43 -14.44 4.31 -3.49
C GLY A 43 -13.77 3.56 -2.34
N LEU A 44 -12.45 3.44 -2.45
CA LEU A 44 -11.60 2.87 -1.41
C LEU A 44 -10.74 3.98 -0.79
N LYS A 45 -10.61 3.95 0.53
CA LYS A 45 -9.73 4.83 1.28
C LYS A 45 -8.48 4.05 1.65
N PHE A 46 -7.31 4.57 1.26
CA PHE A 46 -6.02 3.97 1.58
C PHE A 46 -5.34 4.81 2.67
N GLU A 47 -4.95 4.17 3.77
CA GLU A 47 -4.22 4.80 4.87
C GLU A 47 -2.90 4.07 5.09
N VAL A 48 -1.80 4.81 4.97
CA VAL A 48 -0.46 4.26 5.18
C VAL A 48 -0.08 4.43 6.65
N ALA A 49 0.02 3.31 7.36
CA ALA A 49 0.66 3.26 8.66
C ALA A 49 2.15 2.98 8.44
N THR A 50 2.96 4.05 8.40
CA THR A 50 4.41 3.90 8.48
C THR A 50 4.76 3.31 9.84
N LYS A 51 5.30 2.10 9.88
CA LYS A 51 6.07 1.71 11.06
C LYS A 51 7.34 2.54 11.04
N VAL A 52 7.47 3.39 12.06
CA VAL A 52 8.71 4.09 12.39
C VAL A 52 9.75 3.04 12.76
N SER A 53 10.38 2.45 11.77
CA SER A 53 11.59 1.65 11.94
C SER A 53 12.62 2.09 10.91
N ASP A 54 12.91 3.39 10.89
CA ASP A 54 14.22 3.84 10.43
C ASP A 54 14.73 5.02 11.27
N SER A 55 15.36 4.67 12.39
CA SER A 55 16.24 5.56 13.15
C SER A 55 17.56 4.86 13.52
N ARG A 56 17.94 3.81 12.79
CA ARG A 56 19.23 3.11 12.96
C ARG A 56 19.82 2.65 11.64
N ARG A 57 20.45 3.58 10.91
CA ARG A 57 21.55 3.38 9.94
C ARG A 57 21.71 4.74 9.24
N ASN A 58 22.73 5.58 9.45
CA ASN A 58 24.15 5.37 9.72
C ASN A 58 24.73 6.63 10.38
N ASN A 59 25.50 6.50 11.47
CA ASN A 59 26.47 7.53 11.86
C ASN A 59 27.86 6.91 11.69
N PRO A 60 28.72 7.39 10.78
CA PRO A 60 30.10 6.96 10.75
C PRO A 60 30.84 7.57 11.94
N THR A 61 31.51 6.71 12.70
CA THR A 61 32.32 7.04 13.88
C THR A 61 33.41 8.07 13.52
N PRO A 62 33.62 9.13 14.32
CA PRO A 62 34.80 9.99 14.15
C PRO A 62 36.04 9.23 14.64
N GLN A 63 37.04 9.12 13.76
CA GLN A 63 38.42 8.78 14.11
C GLN A 63 39.16 10.05 14.50
#